data_AF-A0A3D8YJ73-F1
#
_entry.id   AF-A0A3D8YJ73-F1
#
_cell.length_a   1.000
_cell.length_b   1.000
_cell.length_c   1.000
_cell.angle_alpha   90.00
_cell.angle_beta   90.00
_cell.angle_gamma   90.00
#
_symmetry.space_group_name_H-M   'P 1'
#
loop_
_entity.id
_entity.type
_entity.pdbx_description
1 polymer ?
#
loop_
_entity_poly.entity_id
_entity_poly.type
_entity_poly.pdbx_seq_one_letter_code
_entity_poly.pdbx_strand_id
1 'polypeptide(L)' 'LKEKRPLLIAPREMPLSAIMLENLLKLAHSNAIIAPPMMTYYTQSKTLEAMQDFLVGKWFDSLGIENDLYPRWGMN' A
#
# COMPACT_ATOMS: atom_id res chain seq x y z
N LEU A 1 2.90 9.04 -14.28
CA LEU A 1 2.10 8.65 -15.47
C LEU A 1 2.82 8.95 -16.79
N LYS A 2 2.86 10.20 -17.29
CA LYS A 2 3.53 10.54 -18.57
C LYS A 2 4.96 10.00 -18.70
N GLU A 3 5.77 10.21 -17.67
CA GLU A 3 7.18 9.77 -17.63
C GLU A 3 7.35 8.32 -17.18
N LYS A 4 6.26 7.54 -17.07
CA LYS A 4 6.24 6.14 -16.60
C LYS A 4 7.03 5.86 -15.30
N ARG A 5 7.22 6.88 -14.47
CA ARG A 5 7.79 6.72 -13.13
C ARG A 5 6.79 6.00 -12.20
N PRO A 6 7.29 5.21 -11.23
CA PRO A 6 6.44 4.61 -10.20
C PRO A 6 5.54 5.66 -9.54
N LEU A 7 4.25 5.34 -9.40
CA LEU A 7 3.26 6.17 -8.74
C LEU A 7 2.42 5.26 -7.84
N LEU A 8 2.50 5.48 -6.53
CA LEU A 8 1.67 4.80 -5.55
C LEU A 8 0.61 5.76 -5.02
N ILE A 9 -0.63 5.29 -4.91
CA ILE A 9 -1.76 6.02 -4.38
C ILE A 9 -2.36 5.18 -3.25
N ALA A 10 -2.40 5.73 -2.04
CA ALA A 10 -2.94 5.09 -0.85
C ALA A 10 -4.22 5.80 -0.39
N PRO A 11 -5.38 5.55 -1.02
CA PRO A 11 -6.62 6.20 -0.64
C PRO A 11 -7.12 5.69 0.72
N ARG A 12 -7.53 6.59 1.62
CA ARG A 12 -8.11 6.26 2.93
C ARG A 12 -9.53 6.81 3.01
N GLU A 13 -10.51 5.97 2.69
CA GLU A 13 -11.93 6.29 2.78
C GLU A 13 -12.74 5.01 2.97
N MET A 14 -13.89 5.10 3.66
CA MET A 14 -14.83 4.00 3.81
C MET A 14 -16.25 4.52 4.11
N PRO A 15 -17.26 4.16 3.31
CA PRO A 15 -17.23 3.32 2.11
C PRO A 15 -16.74 4.06 0.86
N LEU A 16 -16.25 3.31 -0.12
CA LEU A 16 -15.90 3.87 -1.43
C LEU A 16 -17.17 4.08 -2.27
N SER A 17 -17.33 5.28 -2.82
CA SER A 17 -18.37 5.53 -3.83
C SER A 17 -17.99 4.95 -5.19
N ALA A 18 -18.98 4.74 -6.07
CA ALA A 18 -18.73 4.30 -7.44
C ALA A 18 -17.77 5.23 -8.21
N ILE A 19 -17.86 6.55 -7.97
CA ILE A 19 -16.97 7.56 -8.55
C ILE A 19 -15.52 7.32 -8.13
N MET A 20 -15.29 7.02 -6.86
CA MET A 20 -13.93 6.72 -6.36
C MET A 20 -13.38 5.45 -7.00
N LEU A 21 -14.20 4.39 -7.08
CA LEU A 21 -13.80 3.13 -7.71
C LEU A 21 -13.46 3.31 -9.19
N GLU A 22 -14.25 4.07 -9.94
CA GLU A 22 -13.97 4.37 -11.35
C GLU A 22 -12.64 5.13 -11.52
N ASN A 23 -12.39 6.14 -10.68
CA ASN A 23 -11.15 6.90 -10.70
C ASN A 23 -9.92 6.04 -10.35
N LEU A 24 -10.03 5.21 -9.31
CA LEU A 24 -8.96 4.30 -8.89
C LEU A 24 -8.69 3.22 -9.96
N LEU A 25 -9.73 2.70 -10.60
CA LEU A 25 -9.61 1.75 -11.72
C LEU A 25 -8.89 2.38 -12.92
N LYS A 26 -9.26 3.60 -13.30
CA LYS A 26 -8.61 4.35 -14.39
C LYS A 26 -7.11 4.57 -14.12
N LEU A 27 -6.77 4.88 -12.87
CA LEU A 27 -5.39 5.04 -12.44
C LEU A 27 -4.62 3.70 -12.46
N ALA A 28 -5.24 2.62 -11.98
CA ALA A 28 -4.67 1.27 -12.03
C ALA A 28 -4.37 0.83 -13.47
N HIS A 29 -5.30 1.02 -14.42
CA HIS A 29 -5.07 0.78 -15.85
C HIS A 29 -3.94 1.65 -16.45
N SER A 30 -3.62 2.78 -15.80
CA SER A 30 -2.53 3.67 -16.19
C SER A 30 -1.20 3.34 -15.50
N ASN A 31 -1.06 2.17 -14.88
CA ASN A 31 0.10 1.69 -14.11
C ASN A 31 0.37 2.45 -12.79
N ALA A 32 -0.64 3.12 -12.21
CA ALA A 32 -0.53 3.55 -10.82
C ALA A 32 -0.77 2.34 -9.89
N ILE A 33 -0.01 2.25 -8.82
CA ILE A 33 -0.18 1.25 -7.76
C ILE A 33 -1.24 1.78 -6.80
N ILE A 34 -2.37 1.09 -6.69
CA ILE A 34 -3.44 1.45 -5.74
C ILE A 34 -3.25 0.61 -4.48
N ALA A 35 -2.73 1.23 -3.42
CA ALA A 35 -2.34 0.56 -2.19
C ALA A 35 -3.01 1.22 -0.96
N PRO A 36 -4.34 1.05 -0.78
CA PRO A 36 -5.05 1.60 0.37
C PRO A 36 -4.44 1.07 1.69
N PRO A 37 -4.51 1.84 2.78
CA PRO A 37 -4.03 1.44 4.10
C PRO A 37 -4.95 0.39 4.72
N MET A 38 -4.87 -0.84 4.22
CA MET A 38 -5.66 -1.98 4.69
C MET A 38 -4.87 -2.73 5.77
N MET A 39 -5.29 -2.58 7.02
CA MET A 39 -4.66 -3.27 8.14
C MET A 39 -4.99 -4.77 8.10
N THR A 40 -3.96 -5.60 8.23
CA THR A 40 -4.11 -7.06 8.25
C THR A 40 -3.74 -7.63 9.59
N TYR A 41 -4.59 -8.47 10.17
CA TYR A 41 -4.39 -9.03 11.51
C TYR A 41 -3.42 -10.22 11.58
N TYR A 42 -2.97 -10.76 10.44
CA TYR A 42 -2.07 -11.92 10.42
C TYR A 42 -0.63 -11.61 10.86
N THR A 43 -0.25 -10.34 10.93
CA THR A 43 1.12 -9.93 11.29
C THR A 43 1.40 -10.03 12.79
N GLN A 44 0.41 -10.39 13.62
CA GLN A 44 0.48 -10.42 15.09
C GLN A 44 1.13 -9.17 15.69
N SER A 45 1.01 -8.02 15.01
CA SER A 45 1.58 -6.74 15.44
C SER A 45 1.02 -6.37 16.81
N LYS A 46 1.90 -6.14 17.79
CA LYS A 46 1.51 -5.88 19.19
C LYS A 46 1.20 -4.41 19.48
N THR A 47 1.59 -3.51 18.57
CA THR A 47 1.44 -2.06 18.74
C THR A 47 0.90 -1.41 17.46
N LEU A 48 0.33 -0.21 17.59
CA LEU A 48 -0.17 0.56 16.44
C LEU A 48 0.97 0.95 15.51
N GLU A 49 2.13 1.28 16.06
CA GLU A 49 3.36 1.61 15.35
C GLU A 49 3.79 0.44 14.47
N ALA A 50 3.83 -0.78 15.02
CA ALA A 50 4.19 -1.97 14.26
C ALA A 50 3.20 -2.29 13.12
N MET A 51 1.93 -1.87 13.24
CA MET A 51 0.97 -1.98 12.13
C MET A 51 1.21 -0.92 11.06
N GLN A 52 1.58 0.30 11.46
CA GLN A 52 1.95 1.38 10.54
C GLN A 52 3.23 1.04 9.77
N ASP A 53 4.25 0.53 10.46
CA ASP A 53 5.54 0.14 9.88
C ASP A 53 5.36 -0.99 8.85
N PHE A 54 4.50 -1.97 9.14
CA PHE A 54 4.14 -3.00 8.18
C PHE A 54 3.53 -2.40 6.90
N LEU A 55 2.59 -1.48 7.03
CA LEU A 55 1.94 -0.84 5.89
C LEU A 55 2.93 -0.01 5.06
N VAL A 56 3.73 0.83 5.73
CA VAL A 56 4.74 1.68 5.07
C VAL A 56 5.79 0.81 4.39
N GLY A 57 6.23 -0.27 5.04
CA GLY A 57 7.17 -1.22 4.44
C GLY A 57 6.60 -1.88 3.18
N LYS A 58 5.31 -2.24 3.15
CA LYS A 58 4.65 -2.73 1.92
C LYS A 58 4.62 -1.69 0.80
N TRP A 59 4.44 -0.42 1.12
CA TRP A 59 4.53 0.66 0.12
C TRP A 59 5.96 0.82 -0.41
N PHE A 60 6.96 0.76 0.48
CA PHE A 60 8.37 0.80 0.09
C PHE A 60 8.75 -0.38 -0.80
N ASP A 61 8.34 -1.60 -0.46
CA ASP A 61 8.55 -2.77 -1.32
C ASP A 61 7.91 -2.58 -2.71
N SER A 62 6.70 -2.02 -2.76
CA SER A 62 6.00 -1.73 -4.03
C SER A 62 6.70 -0.66 -4.87
N LEU A 63 7.45 0.23 -4.23
CA LEU A 63 8.24 1.29 -4.86
C LEU A 63 9.69 0.87 -5.14
N GLY A 64 10.11 -0.33 -4.73
CA GLY A 64 11.49 -0.79 -4.86
C GLY A 64 12.47 -0.10 -3.90
N ILE A 65 11.97 0.37 -2.75
CA ILE A 65 12.77 1.02 -1.70
C ILE A 65 13.12 -0.02 -0.64
N GLU A 66 14.41 -0.25 -0.41
CA GLU A 66 14.89 -1.15 0.64
C GLU A 66 14.50 -0.64 2.03
N ASN A 67 14.01 -1.53 2.89
CA ASN A 67 13.54 -1.22 4.23
C ASN A 67 13.53 -2.45 5.13
N ASP A 68 13.59 -2.21 6.45
CA ASP A 68 13.57 -3.20 7.53
C ASP A 68 12.41 -2.94 8.52
N LEU A 69 11.36 -2.22 8.08
CA LEU A 69 10.24 -1.77 8.90
C LEU A 69 9.38 -2.92 9.45
N TYR A 70 9.41 -4.10 8.82
CA TYR A 70 8.62 -5.23 9.26
C TYR A 70 9.30 -6.56 8.91
N PRO A 71 9.02 -7.63 9.68
CA PRO A 71 9.58 -8.95 9.39
C PRO A 71 9.01 -9.48 8.07
N ARG A 72 9.89 -9.82 7.13
CA ARG A 72 9.51 -10.43 5.85
C ARG A 72 9.16 -11.90 6.06
N TRP A 73 8.13 -12.37 5.36
CA TRP A 73 7.71 -13.77 5.44
C TRP A 73 8.86 -14.71 5.07
N GLY A 74 9.19 -15.66 5.95
CA GLY A 74 10.24 -16.65 5.73
C GLY A 74 11.66 -16.22 6.12
N MET A 75 11.85 -15.00 6.62
CA MET A 75 13.09 -14.61 7.30
C MET A 75 12.94 -14.94 8.79
N ASN A 76 13.45 -16.12 9.18
CA ASN A 76 13.70 -16.49 10.57
C ASN A 76 15.10 -16.04 10.99
#